data_AF-A0A971P4Y8-F1
#
_entry.id   AF-A0A971P4Y8-F1
#
_cell.length_a   1.000
_cell.length_b   1.000
_cell.length_c   1.000
_cell.angle_alpha   90.00
_cell.angle_beta   90.00
_cell.angle_gamma   90.00
#
_symmetry.space_group_name_H-M   'P 1'
#
loop_
_entity.id
_entity.type
_entity.pdbx_description
1 polymer ?
#
loop_
_entity_poly.entity_id
_entity_poly.type
_entity_poly.pdbx_seq_one_letter_code
_entity_poly.pdbx_strand_id
1 'polypeptide(L)'
;MSNENTTQNTITYIQKLLASNEIEKALHYIDRKGDRTPEWRNALGVCLMRLGETEKAVNILRELVFQHYLSIPRGTPPLYQANYATALLMKRYNQMAIEIIKTLPPSDHPYIAQLHDAVAQWQKNLPLLRRFLSKLGLNPNTRIVLNFPPGQI
;
A
#
# COMPACT_ATOMS: atom_id res chain seq x y z
N MET A 1 24.50 -17.92 -1.61
CA MET A 1 24.25 -17.47 -0.21
C MET A 1 24.62 -16.01 0.07
N SER A 2 25.14 -15.22 -0.90
CA SER A 2 25.59 -13.83 -0.63
C SER A 2 24.58 -12.71 -0.98
N ASN A 3 23.56 -13.00 -1.78
CA ASN A 3 22.60 -11.97 -2.26
C ASN A 3 21.51 -11.64 -1.22
N GLU A 4 20.94 -12.63 -0.52
CA GLU A 4 19.86 -12.42 0.45
C GLU A 4 20.27 -11.50 1.60
N ASN A 5 21.47 -11.68 2.15
CA ASN A 5 22.01 -10.82 3.22
C ASN A 5 22.20 -9.36 2.76
N THR A 6 22.51 -9.13 1.49
CA THR A 6 22.71 -7.78 0.94
C THR A 6 21.37 -7.08 0.72
N THR A 7 20.37 -7.80 0.21
CA THR A 7 19.01 -7.28 0.04
C THR A 7 18.38 -6.95 1.39
N GLN A 8 18.49 -7.84 2.38
CA GLN A 8 17.93 -7.61 3.71
C GLN A 8 18.52 -6.36 4.37
N ASN A 9 19.84 -6.19 4.35
CA ASN A 9 20.52 -5.01 4.89
C ASN A 9 20.07 -3.71 4.19
N THR A 10 19.81 -3.80 2.89
CA THR A 10 19.34 -2.67 2.08
C THR A 10 17.91 -2.27 2.45
N ILE A 11 16.99 -3.24 2.54
CA ILE A 11 15.60 -2.98 2.93
C ILE A 11 15.55 -2.37 4.34
N THR A 12 16.35 -2.87 5.28
CA THR A 12 16.47 -2.28 6.62
C THR A 12 16.96 -0.83 6.57
N TYR A 13 17.90 -0.51 5.67
CA TYR A 13 18.36 0.87 5.50
C TYR A 13 17.25 1.79 4.95
N ILE A 14 16.48 1.32 3.97
CA ILE A 14 15.33 2.07 3.44
C ILE A 14 14.27 2.29 4.53
N GLN A 15 13.94 1.25 5.31
CA GLN A 15 13.02 1.36 6.44
C GLN A 15 13.47 2.43 7.44
N LYS A 16 14.77 2.50 7.75
CA LYS A 16 15.34 3.53 8.62
C LYS A 16 15.15 4.93 8.06
N LEU A 17 15.43 5.14 6.77
CA LEU A 17 15.22 6.45 6.12
C LEU A 17 13.74 6.85 6.16
N LEU A 18 12.84 5.91 5.90
CA LEU A 18 11.40 6.15 5.97
C LEU A 18 10.91 6.47 7.39
N ALA A 19 11.47 5.83 8.42
CA ALA A 19 11.16 6.11 9.81
C ALA A 19 11.64 7.50 10.25
N SER A 20 12.74 7.99 9.67
CA SER A 20 13.27 9.35 9.88
C SER A 20 12.64 10.40 8.96
N ASN A 21 11.59 10.06 8.20
CA ASN A 21 10.95 10.93 7.21
C ASN A 21 11.90 11.47 6.12
N GLU A 22 12.98 10.74 5.81
CA GLU A 22 13.95 11.09 4.77
C GLU A 22 13.57 10.40 3.43
N ILE A 23 12.38 10.70 2.94
CA ILE A 23 11.75 9.97 1.82
C ILE A 23 12.54 10.16 0.51
N GLU A 24 13.03 11.36 0.25
CA GLU A 24 13.81 11.69 -0.94
C GLU A 24 15.16 10.96 -0.93
N LYS A 25 15.79 10.80 0.25
CA LYS A 25 17.03 10.03 0.37
C LYS A 25 16.78 8.54 0.12
N ALA A 26 15.65 8.02 0.61
CA ALA A 26 15.25 6.64 0.34
C ALA A 26 15.03 6.41 -1.15
N LEU A 27 14.29 7.31 -1.81
CA LEU A 27 14.04 7.25 -3.25
C LEU A 27 15.36 7.31 -4.05
N HIS A 28 16.22 8.27 -3.76
CA HIS A 28 17.52 8.40 -4.42
C HIS A 28 18.41 7.16 -4.21
N TYR A 29 18.36 6.56 -3.03
CA TYR A 29 19.08 5.31 -2.75
C TYR A 29 18.55 4.14 -3.60
N ILE A 30 17.23 4.04 -3.76
CA ILE A 30 16.57 3.03 -4.62
C ILE A 30 16.98 3.25 -6.10
N ASP A 31 16.88 4.48 -6.60
CA ASP A 31 17.18 4.80 -8.00
C ASP A 31 18.63 4.50 -8.38
N ARG A 32 19.60 4.79 -7.50
CA ARG A 32 21.03 4.58 -7.80
C ARG A 32 21.44 3.12 -7.90
N LYS A 33 20.79 2.24 -7.13
CA LYS A 33 21.17 0.83 -7.04
C LYS A 33 20.49 -0.02 -8.12
N GLY A 34 19.36 0.43 -8.65
CA GLY A 34 18.76 -0.09 -9.89
C GLY A 34 18.21 -1.53 -9.82
N ASP A 35 18.11 -2.12 -8.63
CA ASP A 35 17.59 -3.48 -8.46
C ASP A 35 16.07 -3.50 -8.57
N ARG A 36 15.53 -4.50 -9.28
CA ARG A 36 14.12 -4.63 -9.66
C ARG A 36 13.38 -5.72 -8.91
N THR A 37 13.93 -6.18 -7.79
CA THR A 37 13.27 -7.17 -6.93
C THR A 37 11.89 -6.67 -6.46
N PRO A 38 10.97 -7.60 -6.13
CA PRO A 38 9.65 -7.26 -5.62
C PRO A 38 9.69 -6.31 -4.40
N GLU A 39 10.63 -6.51 -3.49
CA GLU A 39 10.82 -5.71 -2.27
C GLU A 39 11.20 -4.26 -2.61
N TRP A 40 12.03 -4.07 -3.63
CA TRP A 40 12.44 -2.74 -4.10
C TRP A 40 11.33 -2.00 -4.80
N ARG A 41 10.55 -2.71 -5.64
CA ARG A 41 9.35 -2.15 -6.27
C ARG A 41 8.32 -1.74 -5.22
N ASN A 42 8.15 -2.55 -4.17
CA ASN A 42 7.30 -2.21 -3.03
C ASN A 42 7.80 -0.93 -2.34
N ALA A 43 9.10 -0.90 -2.00
CA ALA A 43 9.74 0.25 -1.37
C ALA A 43 9.60 1.54 -2.18
N LEU A 44 9.79 1.45 -3.50
CA LEU A 44 9.59 2.55 -4.43
C LEU A 44 8.15 3.05 -4.41
N GLY A 45 7.18 2.14 -4.47
CA GLY A 45 5.77 2.46 -4.35
C GLY A 45 5.43 3.21 -3.05
N VAL A 46 5.99 2.77 -1.92
CA VAL A 46 5.83 3.44 -0.62
C VAL A 46 6.43 4.85 -0.62
N CYS A 47 7.64 5.02 -1.16
CA CYS A 47 8.28 6.34 -1.26
C CYS A 47 7.43 7.29 -2.12
N LEU A 48 6.95 6.83 -3.28
CA LEU A 48 6.10 7.61 -4.17
C LEU A 48 4.78 8.01 -3.52
N MET A 49 4.13 7.12 -2.75
CA MET A 49 2.95 7.49 -1.97
C MET A 49 3.26 8.61 -0.98
N ARG A 50 4.35 8.49 -0.22
CA ARG A 50 4.73 9.48 0.80
C ARG A 50 5.13 10.83 0.23
N LEU A 51 5.66 10.87 -1.00
CA LEU A 51 5.92 12.09 -1.75
C LEU A 51 4.68 12.69 -2.43
N GLY A 52 3.52 12.03 -2.36
CA GLY A 52 2.29 12.48 -3.01
C GLY A 52 2.17 12.11 -4.50
N GLU A 53 3.16 11.39 -5.05
CA GLU A 53 3.22 10.88 -6.43
C GLU A 53 2.29 9.67 -6.63
N THR A 54 1.02 9.85 -6.29
CA THR A 54 0.00 8.80 -6.14
C THR A 54 -0.19 7.99 -7.43
N GLU A 55 -0.19 8.65 -8.59
CA GLU A 55 -0.35 7.99 -9.89
C GLU A 55 0.78 6.99 -10.17
N LYS A 56 2.03 7.41 -9.92
CA LYS A 56 3.22 6.57 -10.13
C LYS A 56 3.21 5.40 -9.14
N ALA A 57 2.85 5.65 -7.88
CA ALA A 57 2.72 4.62 -6.87
C ALA A 57 1.68 3.54 -7.27
N VAL A 58 0.49 3.94 -7.71
CA VAL A 58 -0.56 3.02 -8.20
C VAL A 58 -0.03 2.15 -9.33
N ASN A 59 0.72 2.73 -10.28
CA ASN A 59 1.23 1.99 -11.43
C ASN A 59 2.26 0.93 -11.05
N ILE A 60 3.25 1.30 -10.23
CA ILE A 60 4.31 0.37 -9.79
C ILE A 60 3.73 -0.74 -8.91
N LEU A 61 2.86 -0.39 -7.96
CA LEU A 61 2.27 -1.37 -7.04
C LEU A 61 1.28 -2.30 -7.75
N ARG A 62 0.55 -1.81 -8.76
CA ARG A 62 -0.30 -2.65 -9.61
C ARG A 62 0.51 -3.69 -10.36
N GLU A 63 1.61 -3.28 -11.02
CA GLU A 63 2.48 -4.21 -11.74
C GLU A 63 3.05 -5.27 -10.78
N LEU A 64 3.49 -4.84 -9.59
CA LEU A 64 3.99 -5.71 -8.54
C LEU A 64 2.96 -6.75 -8.05
N VAL A 65 1.72 -6.31 -7.82
CA VAL A 65 0.66 -7.15 -7.25
C VAL A 65 0.07 -8.13 -8.26
N PHE A 66 -0.14 -7.67 -9.50
CA PHE A 66 -0.77 -8.48 -10.54
C PHE A 66 0.21 -9.28 -11.38
N GLN A 67 1.48 -8.86 -11.52
CA GLN A 67 2.50 -9.58 -12.31
C GLN A 67 2.01 -10.00 -13.71
N HIS A 68 1.25 -9.12 -14.38
CA HIS A 68 0.59 -9.36 -15.68
C HIS A 68 -0.59 -10.36 -15.70
N TYR A 69 -1.01 -10.89 -14.55
CA TYR A 69 -2.23 -11.68 -14.42
C TYR A 69 -3.48 -10.79 -14.38
N LEU A 70 -4.63 -11.37 -14.76
CA LEU A 70 -5.94 -10.70 -14.68
C LEU A 70 -6.46 -10.59 -13.24
N SER A 71 -5.96 -11.42 -12.33
CA SER A 71 -6.33 -11.44 -10.91
C SER A 71 -5.08 -11.54 -10.04
N ILE A 72 -5.18 -11.13 -8.77
CA ILE A 72 -4.05 -11.19 -7.84
C ILE A 72 -3.66 -12.66 -7.58
N PRO A 73 -2.42 -13.07 -7.89
CA PRO A 73 -1.96 -14.43 -7.61
C PRO A 73 -2.02 -14.77 -6.10
N ARG A 74 -2.32 -16.04 -5.77
CA ARG A 74 -2.39 -16.50 -4.36
C ARG A 74 -1.08 -16.33 -3.58
N GLY A 75 0.05 -16.30 -4.27
CA GLY A 75 1.38 -16.13 -3.66
C GLY A 75 1.78 -14.66 -3.44
N THR A 76 0.96 -13.68 -3.85
CA THR A 76 1.32 -12.27 -3.71
C THR A 76 1.32 -11.89 -2.22
N PRO A 77 2.44 -11.39 -1.67
CA PRO A 77 2.53 -11.03 -0.26
C PRO A 77 1.42 -10.08 0.20
N PRO A 78 0.75 -10.35 1.34
CA PRO A 78 -0.33 -9.50 1.86
C PRO A 78 0.05 -8.02 1.98
N LEU A 79 1.30 -7.75 2.37
CA LEU A 79 1.81 -6.39 2.50
C LEU A 79 1.82 -5.62 1.18
N TYR A 80 2.17 -6.26 0.06
CA TYR A 80 2.19 -5.62 -1.26
C TYR A 80 0.78 -5.26 -1.71
N GLN A 81 -0.19 -6.15 -1.45
CA GLN A 81 -1.60 -5.90 -1.70
C GLN A 81 -2.11 -4.73 -0.83
N ALA A 82 -1.73 -4.68 0.44
CA ALA A 82 -2.10 -3.59 1.34
C ALA A 82 -1.54 -2.23 0.87
N ASN A 83 -0.28 -2.19 0.40
CA ASN A 83 0.31 -0.99 -0.16
C ASN A 83 -0.40 -0.55 -1.45
N TYR A 84 -0.73 -1.49 -2.33
CA TYR A 84 -1.52 -1.18 -3.51
C TYR A 84 -2.91 -0.63 -3.17
N ALA A 85 -3.62 -1.27 -2.23
CA ALA A 85 -4.90 -0.77 -1.72
C ALA A 85 -4.77 0.65 -1.12
N THR A 86 -3.67 0.94 -0.43
CA THR A 86 -3.37 2.27 0.10
C THR A 86 -3.27 3.31 -1.03
N ALA A 87 -2.51 3.00 -2.09
CA ALA A 87 -2.38 3.89 -3.25
C ALA A 87 -3.74 4.12 -3.94
N LEU A 88 -4.59 3.09 -4.02
CA LEU A 88 -5.96 3.20 -4.53
C LEU A 88 -6.83 4.10 -3.66
N LEU A 89 -6.75 4.00 -2.32
CA LEU A 89 -7.45 4.91 -1.40
C LEU A 89 -7.02 6.36 -1.60
N MET A 90 -5.72 6.61 -1.78
CA MET A 90 -5.20 7.95 -2.06
C MET A 90 -5.72 8.51 -3.38
N LYS A 91 -5.93 7.64 -4.39
CA LYS A 91 -6.56 7.98 -5.67
C LYS A 91 -8.09 7.99 -5.63
N ARG A 92 -8.69 7.74 -4.46
CA ARG A 92 -10.14 7.64 -4.22
C ARG A 92 -10.85 6.51 -4.96
N TYR A 93 -10.10 5.47 -5.33
CA TYR A 93 -10.65 4.21 -5.85
C TYR A 93 -11.11 3.30 -4.69
N ASN A 94 -12.00 3.84 -3.86
CA ASN A 94 -12.41 3.24 -2.59
C ASN A 94 -13.00 1.84 -2.75
N GLN A 95 -13.80 1.61 -3.79
CA GLN A 95 -14.43 0.31 -4.03
C GLN A 95 -13.37 -0.80 -4.15
N MET A 96 -12.46 -0.63 -5.10
CA MET A 96 -11.40 -1.59 -5.38
C MET A 96 -10.46 -1.77 -4.17
N ALA A 97 -10.10 -0.65 -3.52
CA ALA A 97 -9.25 -0.71 -2.34
C ALA A 97 -9.89 -1.49 -1.18
N ILE A 98 -11.17 -1.23 -0.88
CA ILE A 98 -11.90 -1.90 0.20
C ILE A 98 -12.10 -3.38 -0.10
N GLU A 99 -12.35 -3.75 -1.36
CA GLU A 99 -12.43 -5.16 -1.77
C GLU A 99 -11.12 -5.89 -1.51
N ILE A 100 -9.97 -5.30 -1.87
CA ILE A 100 -8.65 -5.87 -1.56
C ILE A 100 -8.43 -5.95 -0.04
N ILE A 101 -8.72 -4.89 0.72
CA ILE A 101 -8.53 -4.88 2.18
C ILE A 101 -9.36 -5.99 2.85
N LYS A 102 -10.59 -6.24 2.38
CA LYS A 102 -11.45 -7.31 2.91
C LYS A 102 -10.89 -8.72 2.70
N THR A 103 -10.08 -8.94 1.67
CA THR A 103 -9.44 -10.24 1.43
C THR A 103 -8.19 -10.44 2.27
N LEU A 104 -7.69 -9.40 2.95
CA LEU A 104 -6.47 -9.46 3.76
C LEU A 104 -6.81 -9.65 5.25
N PRO A 105 -6.38 -10.77 5.87
CA PRO A 105 -6.52 -10.97 7.31
C PRO A 105 -5.77 -9.89 8.11
N PRO A 106 -6.40 -9.23 9.09
CA PRO A 106 -5.72 -8.27 9.97
C PRO A 106 -4.53 -8.85 10.73
N SER A 107 -4.52 -10.16 10.98
CA SER A 107 -3.43 -10.89 11.66
C SER A 107 -2.15 -10.98 10.85
N ASP A 108 -2.20 -10.78 9.52
CA ASP A 108 -1.05 -10.99 8.65
C ASP A 108 -0.01 -9.87 8.79
N HIS A 109 -0.44 -8.66 9.15
CA HIS A 109 0.46 -7.52 9.36
C HIS A 109 -0.21 -6.38 10.14
N PRO A 110 0.48 -5.69 11.07
CA PRO A 110 -0.08 -4.55 11.80
C PRO A 110 -0.62 -3.42 10.91
N TYR A 111 0.02 -3.19 9.77
CA TYR A 111 -0.44 -2.21 8.77
C TYR A 111 -1.80 -2.58 8.16
N ILE A 112 -2.06 -3.87 7.96
CA ILE A 112 -3.35 -4.34 7.43
C ILE A 112 -4.45 -4.06 8.46
N ALA A 113 -4.20 -4.31 9.75
CA ALA A 113 -5.12 -3.94 10.82
C ALA A 113 -5.44 -2.44 10.83
N GLN A 114 -4.43 -1.57 10.67
CA GLN A 114 -4.62 -0.11 10.57
C GLN A 114 -5.50 0.28 9.37
N LEU A 115 -5.35 -0.39 8.23
CA LEU A 115 -6.20 -0.16 7.05
C LEU A 115 -7.67 -0.56 7.32
N HIS A 116 -7.90 -1.69 7.97
CA HIS A 116 -9.25 -2.10 8.39
C HIS A 116 -9.88 -1.06 9.33
N ASP A 117 -9.13 -0.60 10.32
CA ASP A 117 -9.59 0.42 11.28
C ASP A 117 -9.92 1.74 10.57
N ALA A 118 -9.08 2.19 9.63
CA ALA A 118 -9.33 3.40 8.86
C ALA A 118 -10.60 3.29 8.01
N VAL A 119 -10.82 2.16 7.34
CA VAL A 119 -12.04 1.91 6.56
C VAL A 119 -13.27 1.85 7.47
N ALA A 120 -13.17 1.15 8.61
CA ALA A 120 -14.27 1.03 9.57
C ALA A 120 -14.64 2.39 10.18
N GLN A 121 -13.65 3.22 10.54
CA GLN A 121 -13.87 4.56 11.06
C GLN A 121 -14.52 5.47 10.00
N TRP A 122 -14.04 5.41 8.76
CA TRP A 122 -14.65 6.14 7.65
C TRP A 122 -16.10 5.72 7.43
N GLN A 123 -16.42 4.43 7.43
CA GLN A 123 -17.79 3.92 7.28
C GLN A 123 -18.71 4.40 8.41
N LYS A 124 -18.21 4.48 9.65
CA LYS A 124 -18.97 5.00 10.80
C LYS A 124 -19.35 6.47 10.63
N ASN A 125 -18.51 7.25 9.94
CA ASN A 125 -18.70 8.67 9.69
C ASN A 125 -19.59 8.97 8.45
N LEU A 126 -20.03 7.94 7.72
CA LEU A 126 -20.94 8.13 6.59
C LEU A 126 -22.37 8.42 7.06
N PRO A 127 -23.12 9.29 6.35
CA PRO A 127 -24.56 9.41 6.53
C PRO A 127 -25.26 8.06 6.43
N LEU A 128 -26.34 7.84 7.20
CA LEU A 128 -27.00 6.54 7.34
C LEU A 128 -27.28 5.83 6.01
N LEU A 129 -27.81 6.57 5.02
CA LEU A 129 -28.08 6.03 3.68
C LEU A 129 -26.80 5.56 2.97
N ARG A 130 -25.73 6.36 3.02
CA ARG A 130 -24.44 6.00 2.41
C ARG A 130 -23.76 4.84 3.13
N ARG A 131 -23.93 4.76 4.46
CA ARG A 131 -23.45 3.63 5.25
C ARG A 131 -24.16 2.33 4.86
N PHE A 132 -25.47 2.37 4.63
CA PHE A 132 -26.22 1.23 4.13
C PHE A 132 -25.76 0.81 2.71
N LEU A 133 -25.62 1.77 1.79
CA LEU A 133 -25.11 1.50 0.43
C LEU A 133 -23.68 0.92 0.44
N SER A 134 -22.80 1.42 1.31
CA SER A 134 -21.44 0.88 1.48
C SER A 134 -21.44 -0.59 1.93
N LYS A 135 -22.40 -1.00 2.77
CA LYS A 135 -22.58 -2.42 3.14
C LYS A 135 -23.00 -3.28 1.95
N LEU A 136 -23.71 -2.72 0.98
CA LEU A 136 -24.08 -3.38 -0.28
C LEU A 136 -22.97 -3.31 -1.35
N GLY A 137 -21.78 -2.82 -1.00
CA GLY A 137 -20.67 -2.69 -1.95
C GLY A 137 -20.76 -1.45 -2.85
N LEU A 138 -21.58 -0.46 -2.52
CA LEU A 138 -21.64 0.83 -3.21
C LEU A 138 -20.92 1.88 -2.36
N ASN A 139 -19.59 1.87 -2.42
CA ASN A 139 -18.77 2.80 -1.64
C ASN A 139 -18.77 4.21 -2.27
N PRO A 140 -19.11 5.27 -1.51
CA PRO A 140 -19.07 6.62 -2.05
C PRO A 140 -17.63 7.05 -2.36
N ASN A 141 -17.50 7.90 -3.38
CA ASN A 141 -16.22 8.52 -3.77
C ASN A 141 -15.85 9.69 -2.82
N THR A 142 -15.82 9.42 -1.51
CA THR A 142 -15.37 10.37 -0.48
C THR A 142 -14.00 9.98 0.03
N ARG A 143 -13.19 10.96 0.43
CA ARG A 143 -11.83 10.70 0.90
C ARG A 143 -11.85 9.86 2.18
N ILE A 144 -11.13 8.74 2.18
CA ILE A 144 -10.73 8.02 3.41
C ILE A 144 -9.45 8.69 3.91
N VAL A 145 -9.47 9.21 5.14
CA VAL A 145 -8.30 9.84 5.75
C VAL A 145 -7.49 8.76 6.46
N LEU A 146 -6.23 8.62 6.07
CA LEU A 146 -5.27 7.76 6.74
C LEU A 146 -4.53 8.60 7.79
N ASN A 147 -4.69 8.26 9.07
CA ASN A 147 -4.03 8.96 10.18
C ASN A 147 -2.64 8.39 10.50
N PHE A 148 -2.05 7.70 9.53
CA PHE A 148 -0.75 7.04 9.61
C PHE A 148 -0.02 7.19 8.27
N PRO A 149 1.32 7.05 8.23
CA PRO A 149 2.07 7.16 6.99
C PRO A 149 1.61 6.13 5.96
N PRO A 150 1.42 6.53 4.68
CA PRO A 150 0.99 5.59 3.66
C PRO A 150 2.10 4.59 3.35
N GLY A 151 1.74 3.32 3.40
CA GLY A 151 2.55 2.17 3.03
C GLY A 151 3.64 1.77 4.04
N GLN A 152 4.05 0.50 3.93
CA GLN A 152 5.10 -0.13 4.75
C GLN A 152 6.01 -1.03 3.90
N ILE A 153 7.25 -1.24 4.34
CA ILE A 153 8.24 -2.11 3.67
C ILE A 153 8.61 -3.23 4.62
#